data_AF-A0A2Z4FHX4-F1
#
_entry.id   AF-A0A2Z4FHX4-F1
#
_cell.length_a   1.000
_cell.length_b   1.000
_cell.length_c   1.000
_cell.angle_alpha   90.00
_cell.angle_beta   90.00
_cell.angle_gamma   90.00
#
_symmetry.space_group_name_H-M   'P 1'
#
loop_
_entity.id
_entity.type
_entity.pdbx_description
1 polymer ?
#
loop_
_entity_poly.entity_id
_entity_poly.type
_entity_poly.pdbx_seq_one_letter_code
_entity_poly.pdbx_strand_id
1 'polypeptide(L)'
;MSFTRLRYHIVFATKKRVRWIRPEVEAFLYPVMVKIGRSLTGQIIRLGGVEDHVHVICALPPNICVEDFVRDLKSRSSCAVRAHFKNLYGFRWQDEFGAFSLNPNDMGGIIAYVENQKRHHSNHQTREIWERHCRG
;
A
#
# COMPACT_ATOMS: atom_id res chain seq x y z
N MET A 1 1.22 29.77 -9.10
CA MET A 1 0.96 28.32 -9.08
C MET A 1 2.12 27.63 -8.40
N SER A 2 1.86 26.73 -7.46
CA SER A 2 2.91 26.00 -6.75
C SER A 2 3.30 24.75 -7.55
N PHE A 3 4.60 24.55 -7.79
CA PHE A 3 5.11 23.31 -8.36
C PHE A 3 5.59 22.40 -7.23
N THR A 4 4.97 21.24 -7.06
CA THR A 4 5.31 20.27 -6.01
C THR A 4 5.47 18.88 -6.59
N ARG A 5 6.43 18.12 -6.08
CA ARG A 5 6.70 16.74 -6.49
C ARG A 5 6.77 15.83 -5.26
N LEU A 6 5.63 15.65 -4.60
CA LEU A 6 5.51 14.88 -3.37
C LEU A 6 5.16 13.44 -3.70
N ARG A 7 6.12 12.54 -3.52
CA ARG A 7 5.95 11.10 -3.75
C ARG A 7 6.28 10.34 -2.49
N TYR A 8 5.48 9.34 -2.21
CA TYR A 8 5.58 8.53 -1.01
C TYR A 8 5.60 7.06 -1.36
N HIS A 9 6.45 6.32 -0.67
CA HIS A 9 6.32 4.88 -0.49
C HIS A 9 5.66 4.65 0.86
N ILE A 10 4.46 4.08 0.81
CA ILE A 10 3.62 3.82 1.97
C ILE A 10 3.52 2.31 2.16
N VAL A 11 3.65 1.83 3.39
CA VAL A 11 3.58 0.41 3.73
C VAL A 11 2.65 0.21 4.92
N PHE A 12 1.71 -0.74 4.80
CA PHE A 12 0.87 -1.16 5.92
C PHE A 12 0.43 -2.61 5.78
N ALA A 13 0.19 -3.23 6.94
CA ALA A 13 -0.15 -4.64 7.08
C ALA A 13 -1.63 -4.89 7.32
N THR A 14 -2.06 -6.12 7.04
CA THR A 14 -3.28 -6.68 7.62
C THR A 14 -3.15 -6.74 9.14
N LYS A 15 -4.25 -6.59 9.87
CA LYS A 15 -4.23 -6.61 11.34
C LYS A 15 -3.72 -7.96 11.83
N LYS A 16 -2.80 -7.94 12.79
CA LYS A 16 -2.11 -9.12 13.32
C LYS A 16 -1.42 -9.96 12.23
N ARG A 17 -1.01 -9.33 11.12
CA ARG A 17 -0.24 -10.00 10.06
C ARG A 17 -0.93 -11.21 9.44
N VAL A 18 -2.25 -11.29 9.55
CA VAL A 18 -2.94 -12.47 9.03
C VAL A 18 -2.86 -12.45 7.50
N ARG A 19 -2.52 -13.59 6.90
CA ARG A 19 -2.27 -13.74 5.46
C ARG A 19 -3.57 -13.75 4.62
N TRP A 20 -4.26 -12.60 4.57
CA TRP A 20 -5.54 -12.45 3.88
C TRP A 20 -5.41 -12.08 2.41
N ILE A 21 -4.27 -11.55 1.99
CA ILE A 21 -4.03 -11.08 0.60
C ILE A 21 -3.61 -12.27 -0.26
N ARG A 22 -4.49 -13.26 -0.36
CA ARG A 22 -4.34 -14.41 -1.26
C ARG A 22 -4.48 -13.95 -2.73
N PRO A 23 -4.03 -14.73 -3.73
CA PRO A 23 -4.06 -14.30 -5.14
C PRO A 23 -5.42 -13.76 -5.61
N GLU A 24 -6.52 -14.38 -5.19
CA GLU A 24 -7.88 -13.95 -5.52
C GLU A 24 -8.25 -12.62 -4.86
N VAL A 25 -7.81 -12.39 -3.62
CA VAL A 25 -8.02 -11.15 -2.88
C VAL A 25 -7.15 -10.05 -3.45
N GLU A 26 -5.90 -10.34 -3.79
CA GLU A 26 -4.95 -9.43 -4.43
C GLU A 26 -5.51 -8.89 -5.76
N ALA A 27 -5.97 -9.80 -6.63
CA ALA A 27 -6.52 -9.48 -7.94
C ALA A 27 -7.73 -8.53 -7.85
N PHE A 28 -8.54 -8.65 -6.79
CA PHE A 28 -9.65 -7.74 -6.51
C PHE A 28 -9.18 -6.44 -5.83
N LEU A 29 -8.36 -6.55 -4.79
CA LEU A 29 -7.99 -5.47 -3.88
C LEU A 29 -7.16 -4.40 -4.59
N TYR A 30 -6.18 -4.79 -5.39
CA TYR A 30 -5.21 -3.85 -5.97
C TYR A 30 -5.87 -2.84 -6.94
N PRO A 31 -6.70 -3.27 -7.91
CA PRO A 31 -7.46 -2.33 -8.75
C PRO A 31 -8.42 -1.44 -7.95
N VAL A 32 -9.04 -1.99 -6.90
CA VAL A 32 -9.94 -1.22 -6.01
C VAL A 32 -9.17 -0.13 -5.27
N MET A 33 -7.99 -0.43 -4.73
CA MET A 33 -7.14 0.56 -4.07
C MET A 33 -6.70 1.67 -5.02
N VAL A 34 -6.36 1.35 -6.28
CA VAL A 34 -6.04 2.36 -7.30
C VAL A 34 -7.24 3.29 -7.56
N LYS A 35 -8.45 2.75 -7.67
CA LYS A 35 -9.68 3.55 -7.84
C LYS A 35 -9.96 4.43 -6.62
N ILE A 36 -9.82 3.89 -5.41
CA ILE A 36 -9.98 4.64 -4.16
C ILE A 36 -8.95 5.78 -4.11
N GLY A 37 -7.67 5.49 -4.33
CA GLY A 37 -6.60 6.49 -4.31
C GLY A 37 -6.91 7.68 -5.23
N ARG A 38 -7.33 7.41 -6.48
CA ARG A 38 -7.77 8.46 -7.43
C ARG A 38 -8.93 9.29 -6.90
N SER A 39 -9.93 8.66 -6.29
CA SER A 39 -11.07 9.39 -5.71
C SER A 39 -10.69 10.22 -4.48
N LEU A 40 -9.57 9.90 -3.82
CA LEU A 40 -8.98 10.68 -2.73
C LEU A 40 -7.99 11.74 -3.26
N THR A 41 -8.03 12.04 -4.57
CA THR A 41 -7.11 12.96 -5.28
C THR A 41 -5.63 12.53 -5.32
N GLY A 42 -5.29 11.39 -4.73
CA GLY A 42 -3.97 10.80 -4.81
C GLY A 42 -3.76 9.99 -6.09
N GLN A 43 -2.54 9.97 -6.60
CA GLN A 43 -2.17 9.14 -7.74
C GLN A 43 -1.34 7.95 -7.25
N ILE A 44 -1.96 6.76 -7.17
CA ILE A 44 -1.20 5.52 -6.98
C ILE A 44 -0.48 5.18 -8.29
N ILE A 45 0.85 5.20 -8.24
CA ILE A 45 1.77 4.95 -9.35
C ILE A 45 2.03 3.45 -9.47
N ARG A 46 2.31 2.80 -8.33
CA ARG A 46 2.54 1.36 -8.23
C ARG A 46 2.03 0.82 -6.92
N LEU A 47 1.60 -0.43 -6.97
CA LEU A 47 1.12 -1.17 -5.83
C LEU A 47 1.62 -2.61 -5.95
N GLY A 48 2.18 -3.12 -4.87
CA GLY A 48 2.70 -4.48 -4.75
C GLY A 48 2.69 -4.90 -3.29
N GLY A 49 3.04 -6.14 -3.00
CA GLY A 49 2.95 -6.65 -1.64
C GLY A 49 3.08 -8.16 -1.59
N VAL A 50 2.79 -8.69 -0.41
CA VAL A 50 2.71 -10.13 -0.12
C VAL A 50 1.45 -10.40 0.69
N GLU A 51 1.28 -11.60 1.21
CA GLU A 51 0.00 -12.09 1.72
C GLU A 51 -0.53 -11.33 2.96
N ASP A 52 0.33 -10.58 3.65
CA ASP A 52 0.01 -9.88 4.91
C ASP A 52 0.25 -8.37 4.87
N HIS A 53 0.79 -7.78 3.78
CA HIS A 53 1.01 -6.34 3.69
C HIS A 53 1.16 -5.85 2.26
N VAL A 54 0.98 -4.53 2.08
CA VAL A 54 1.08 -3.85 0.78
C VAL A 54 2.06 -2.69 0.84
N HIS A 55 2.70 -2.44 -0.31
CA HIS A 55 3.57 -1.32 -0.64
C HIS A 55 2.85 -0.47 -1.70
N VAL A 56 2.61 0.80 -1.38
CA VAL A 56 1.92 1.75 -2.24
C VAL A 56 2.89 2.87 -2.59
N ILE A 57 3.25 2.99 -3.86
CA ILE A 57 3.96 4.16 -4.39
C ILE A 57 2.92 5.13 -4.92
N CYS A 58 2.86 6.32 -4.36
CA CYS A 58 1.88 7.33 -4.76
C CYS A 58 2.47 8.73 -4.84
N ALA A 59 1.80 9.59 -5.60
CA ALA A 59 1.99 11.04 -5.57
C ALA A 59 0.76 11.69 -4.93
N LEU A 60 0.98 12.62 -4.02
CA LEU A 60 -0.08 13.34 -3.31
C LEU A 60 0.04 14.86 -3.56
N PRO A 61 -1.08 15.57 -3.74
CA PRO A 61 -1.09 17.03 -3.72
C PRO A 61 -0.65 17.59 -2.36
N PRO A 62 -0.09 18.82 -2.30
CA PRO A 62 0.41 19.41 -1.05
C PRO A 62 -0.69 19.75 -0.02
N ASN A 63 -1.96 19.80 -0.45
CA ASN A 63 -3.11 20.02 0.43
C ASN A 63 -3.71 18.71 0.98
N ILE A 64 -3.09 17.55 0.69
CA ILE A 64 -3.53 16.25 1.20
C ILE A 64 -2.57 15.79 2.29
N CYS A 65 -3.12 15.59 3.49
CA CYS A 65 -2.39 14.96 4.59
C CYS A 65 -2.16 13.47 4.29
N VAL A 66 -0.93 12.99 4.51
CA VAL A 66 -0.57 11.59 4.29
C VAL A 66 -1.39 10.66 5.19
N GLU A 67 -1.59 11.04 6.46
CA GLU A 67 -2.40 10.30 7.44
C GLU A 67 -3.84 10.09 6.94
N ASP A 68 -4.49 11.18 6.50
CA ASP A 68 -5.88 11.14 6.03
C ASP A 68 -6.02 10.25 4.79
N PHE A 69 -5.09 10.39 3.83
CA PHE A 69 -5.07 9.55 2.64
C PHE A 69 -4.94 8.07 2.98
N VAL A 70 -4.03 7.71 3.89
CA VAL A 70 -3.78 6.32 4.29
C VAL A 70 -4.96 5.76 5.07
N ARG A 71 -5.51 6.53 6.03
CA ARG A 71 -6.71 6.16 6.79
C ARG A 71 -7.87 5.82 5.85
N ASP A 72 -8.17 6.70 4.90
CA ASP A 72 -9.32 6.53 4.02
C ASP A 72 -9.09 5.42 3.00
N LEU A 73 -7.87 5.27 2.48
CA LEU A 73 -7.48 4.16 1.61
C LEU A 73 -7.66 2.81 2.33
N LYS A 74 -7.18 2.70 3.58
CA LYS A 74 -7.31 1.49 4.42
C LYS A 74 -8.78 1.18 4.73
N SER A 75 -9.54 2.18 5.16
CA SER A 75 -10.95 2.02 5.54
C SER A 75 -11.81 1.56 4.36
N ARG A 76 -11.73 2.28 3.23
CA ARG A 76 -12.56 2.00 2.04
C ARG A 76 -12.19 0.69 1.37
N SER A 77 -10.90 0.34 1.32
CA SER A 77 -10.46 -0.95 0.78
C SER A 77 -10.90 -2.13 1.67
N SER A 78 -10.84 -1.99 2.99
CA SER A 78 -11.36 -3.00 3.91
C SER A 78 -12.86 -3.23 3.72
N CYS A 79 -13.63 -2.15 3.57
CA CYS A 79 -15.07 -2.22 3.29
C CYS A 79 -15.33 -2.97 1.98
N ALA A 80 -14.61 -2.63 0.91
CA ALA A 80 -14.77 -3.28 -0.40
C ALA A 80 -14.45 -4.79 -0.36
N VAL A 81 -13.38 -5.19 0.34
CA VAL A 81 -13.03 -6.61 0.50
C VAL A 81 -14.10 -7.37 1.26
N ARG A 82 -14.59 -6.83 2.38
CA ARG A 82 -15.65 -7.46 3.19
C ARG A 82 -16.97 -7.59 2.42
N ALA A 83 -17.28 -6.61 1.56
CA ALA A 83 -18.47 -6.63 0.73
C ALA A 83 -18.38 -7.68 -0.40
N HIS A 84 -17.20 -7.86 -0.99
CA HIS A 84 -17.00 -8.78 -2.11
C HIS A 84 -16.82 -10.24 -1.65
N PHE A 85 -16.05 -10.46 -0.58
CA PHE A 85 -15.71 -11.79 -0.08
C PHE A 85 -16.45 -12.06 1.24
N LYS A 86 -17.54 -12.83 1.18
CA LYS A 86 -18.40 -13.13 2.34
C LYS A 86 -17.66 -13.79 3.51
N ASN A 87 -16.64 -14.61 3.21
CA ASN A 87 -15.81 -15.28 4.21
C ASN A 87 -14.73 -14.36 4.81
N LEU A 88 -14.57 -13.14 4.30
CA LEU A 88 -13.57 -12.18 4.74
C LEU A 88 -14.16 -11.00 5.54
N TYR A 89 -15.21 -11.23 6.34
CA TYR A 89 -15.81 -10.21 7.20
C TYR A 89 -14.83 -9.59 8.21
N GLY A 90 -13.80 -10.33 8.61
CA GLY A 90 -12.75 -9.88 9.53
C GLY A 90 -11.61 -9.10 8.87
N PHE A 91 -11.61 -8.88 7.55
CA PHE A 91 -10.49 -8.25 6.86
C PHE A 91 -10.32 -6.82 7.36
N ARG A 92 -9.17 -6.48 7.94
CA ARG A 92 -8.82 -5.11 8.31
C ARG A 92 -7.32 -4.93 8.23
N TRP A 93 -6.91 -3.71 7.96
CA TRP A 93 -5.53 -3.29 8.13
C TRP A 93 -5.19 -3.07 9.62
N GLN A 94 -3.92 -3.10 9.96
CA GLN A 94 -3.41 -2.59 11.24
C GLN A 94 -3.63 -1.08 11.33
N ASP A 95 -3.44 -0.47 12.50
CA ASP A 95 -3.71 0.97 12.66
C ASP A 95 -2.53 1.80 12.11
N GLU A 96 -1.32 1.27 12.30
CA GLU A 96 -0.04 1.84 11.92
C GLU A 96 0.26 1.71 10.42
N PHE A 97 1.14 2.58 9.92
CA PHE A 97 1.76 2.51 8.60
C PHE A 97 3.15 3.13 8.63
N GLY A 98 4.00 2.76 7.67
CA GLY A 98 5.22 3.49 7.35
C GLY A 98 4.98 4.37 6.13
N ALA A 99 5.55 5.58 6.12
CA ALA A 99 5.55 6.46 4.96
C ALA A 99 6.95 7.05 4.76
N PHE A 100 7.46 6.95 3.54
CA PHE A 100 8.80 7.36 3.17
C PHE A 100 8.71 8.29 1.97
N SER A 101 9.25 9.50 2.07
CA SER A 101 9.39 10.41 0.93
C SER A 101 10.37 9.83 -0.09
N LEU A 102 10.05 9.92 -1.36
CA LEU A 102 10.89 9.37 -2.43
C LEU A 102 11.64 10.46 -3.18
N ASN A 103 12.94 10.24 -3.36
CA ASN A 103 13.71 11.00 -4.33
C ASN A 103 13.31 10.54 -5.74
N PRO A 104 12.97 11.48 -6.65
CA PRO A 104 12.69 11.20 -8.05
C PRO A 104 13.75 10.36 -8.77
N ASN A 105 15.02 10.50 -8.40
CA ASN A 105 16.12 9.70 -8.97
C ASN A 105 16.06 8.22 -8.55
N ASP A 106 15.45 7.92 -7.40
CA ASP A 106 15.35 6.56 -6.86
C ASP A 106 14.08 5.83 -7.33
N MET A 107 13.19 6.52 -8.04
CA MET A 107 11.87 6.00 -8.41
C MET A 107 11.94 4.70 -9.21
N GLY A 108 12.89 4.57 -10.14
CA GLY A 108 13.03 3.37 -10.95
C GLY A 108 13.34 2.13 -10.11
N GLY A 109 14.32 2.24 -9.21
CA GLY A 109 14.72 1.14 -8.32
C GLY A 109 13.62 0.78 -7.31
N ILE A 110 12.91 1.77 -6.78
CA ILE A 110 11.83 1.56 -5.81
C ILE A 110 10.60 0.92 -6.48
N ILE A 111 10.23 1.38 -7.68
CA ILE A 111 9.17 0.76 -8.47
C ILE A 111 9.51 -0.71 -8.73
N ALA A 112 10.74 -0.99 -9.18
CA ALA A 112 11.18 -2.35 -9.45
C ALA A 112 11.14 -3.22 -8.18
N TYR A 113 11.52 -2.69 -7.02
CA TYR A 113 11.39 -3.42 -5.76
C TYR A 113 9.93 -3.78 -5.44
N VAL A 114 9.01 -2.82 -5.53
CA VAL A 114 7.59 -3.04 -5.24
C VAL A 114 6.96 -4.04 -6.21
N GLU A 115 7.31 -3.99 -7.50
CA GLU A 115 6.84 -4.95 -8.51
C GLU A 115 7.36 -6.37 -8.25
N ASN A 116 8.54 -6.51 -7.66
CA ASN A 116 9.19 -7.81 -7.42
C ASN A 116 9.09 -8.28 -5.95
N GLN A 117 8.18 -7.71 -5.16
CA GLN A 117 8.14 -7.93 -3.71
C GLN A 117 8.01 -9.41 -3.33
N LYS A 118 7.18 -10.18 -4.04
CA LYS A 118 7.05 -11.64 -3.84
C LYS A 118 8.39 -12.38 -3.99
N ARG A 119 9.18 -12.02 -5.01
CA ARG A 119 10.51 -12.60 -5.26
C ARG A 119 11.53 -12.18 -4.19
N HIS A 120 11.48 -10.94 -3.73
CA HIS A 120 12.36 -10.47 -2.66
C HIS A 120 12.10 -11.22 -1.35
N HIS A 121 10.83 -11.45 -1.00
CA HIS A 121 10.45 -12.24 0.16
C HIS A 121 10.81 -13.73 0.01
N SER A 122 10.59 -14.34 -1.16
CA SER A 122 10.97 -15.75 -1.39
C SER A 122 12.47 -16.00 -1.28
N ASN A 123 13.29 -15.01 -1.64
CA ASN A 123 14.75 -15.12 -1.67
C ASN A 123 15.43 -14.53 -0.42
N HIS A 124 14.66 -14.07 0.57
CA HIS A 124 15.18 -13.36 1.75
C HIS A 124 16.03 -12.11 1.43
N GLN A 125 15.70 -11.39 0.35
CA GLN A 125 16.41 -10.19 -0.12
C GLN A 125 15.58 -8.90 0.11
N THR A 126 14.93 -8.80 1.26
CA THR A 126 14.10 -7.65 1.60
C THR A 126 14.92 -6.52 2.23
N ARG A 127 14.42 -5.27 2.13
CA ARG A 127 15.07 -4.11 2.77
C ARG A 127 14.44 -3.83 4.12
N GLU A 128 15.20 -3.99 5.19
CA GLU A 128 14.69 -3.88 6.56
C GLU A 128 13.91 -2.58 6.84
N ILE A 129 14.38 -1.44 6.33
CA ILE A 129 13.73 -0.13 6.51
C ILE A 129 12.26 -0.11 6.04
N TRP A 130 11.93 -0.89 5.01
CA TRP A 130 10.59 -0.96 4.42
C TRP A 130 9.74 -2.07 5.03
N GLU A 131 10.38 -3.03 5.70
CA GLU A 131 9.74 -4.17 6.38
C GLU A 131 9.66 -4.01 7.91
N ARG A 132 10.20 -2.94 8.50
CA ARG A 132 10.24 -2.79 9.97
C ARG A 132 8.89 -2.37 10.55
N HIS A 133 8.22 -1.41 9.91
CA HIS A 133 6.86 -0.92 10.25
C HIS A 133 5.76 -1.96 10.02
N CYS A 134 6.22 -3.10 9.53
CA CYS A 134 5.44 -4.26 9.28
C CYS A 134 5.38 -5.19 10.52
N ARG A 135 6.37 -5.22 11.42
CA ARG A 135 6.52 -6.32 12.41
C ARG A 135 5.64 -6.26 13.68
N GLY A 136 4.50 -5.55 13.63
CA GLY A 136 3.54 -5.45 14.75
C GLY A 136 2.49 -6.56 14.78
#